data_AF-A0A6I1KAR6-F1
#
_entry.id   AF-A0A6I1KAR6-F1
#
_cell.length_a   1.000
_cell.length_b   1.000
_cell.length_c   1.000
_cell.angle_alpha   90.00
_cell.angle_beta   90.00
_cell.angle_gamma   90.00
#
_symmetry.space_group_name_H-M   'P 1'
#
loop_
_entity.id
_entity.type
_entity.pdbx_description
1 polymer ?
#
loop_
_entity_poly.entity_id
_entity_poly.type
_entity_poly.pdbx_seq_one_letter_code
_entity_poly.pdbx_strand_id
1 'polypeptide(L)'
;MKYFLRNPDDHAITGPFELDDIEAKLQAAELPADTLATGDIGESRAQLRSAPAEDWMPVQSIPGFGQERPLESVPLAAAAAPPLTPPPLPQVKLHPTGERKSGGLLAGLGTALGAVLLFLLTAMSGLVLFGFLLLVLFGSKCRA
;
A
#
# COMPACT_ATOMS: atom_id res chain seq x y z
N MET A 1 -16.91 6.67 5.28
CA MET A 1 -16.60 7.80 4.38
C MET A 1 -15.87 7.20 3.19
N LYS A 2 -16.19 7.65 1.99
CA LYS A 2 -15.66 7.08 0.75
C LYS A 2 -14.46 7.87 0.26
N TYR A 3 -13.42 7.16 -0.16
CA TYR A 3 -12.22 7.74 -0.72
C TYR A 3 -11.97 7.19 -2.13
N PHE A 4 -11.39 8.04 -2.97
CA PHE A 4 -10.81 7.64 -4.24
C PHE A 4 -9.31 7.50 -4.08
N LEU A 5 -8.75 6.46 -4.68
CA LEU A 5 -7.33 6.16 -4.60
C LEU A 5 -6.65 6.46 -5.92
N ARG A 6 -5.48 7.07 -5.87
CA ARG A 6 -4.60 7.27 -7.02
C ARG A 6 -3.30 6.50 -6.80
N ASN A 7 -3.04 5.59 -7.72
CA ASN A 7 -1.78 4.87 -7.76
C ASN A 7 -0.68 5.81 -8.31
N PRO A 8 0.47 5.97 -7.62
CA PRO A 8 1.56 6.83 -8.08
C PRO A 8 2.27 6.30 -9.32
N ASP A 9 2.30 4.99 -9.53
CA ASP A 9 3.03 4.36 -10.63
C ASP A 9 2.38 4.58 -11.99
N ASP A 10 1.07 4.40 -12.08
CA ASP A 10 0.28 4.46 -13.32
C ASP A 10 -0.70 5.65 -13.37
N HIS A 11 -0.78 6.44 -12.29
CA HIS A 11 -1.76 7.52 -12.09
C HIS A 11 -3.22 7.06 -12.25
N ALA A 12 -3.50 5.77 -12.13
CA ALA A 12 -4.85 5.23 -12.22
C ALA A 12 -5.65 5.62 -10.97
N ILE A 13 -6.88 6.09 -11.21
CA ILE A 13 -7.81 6.48 -10.15
C ILE A 13 -8.86 5.39 -9.98
N THR A 14 -8.92 4.80 -8.78
CA THR A 14 -9.81 3.70 -8.42
C THR A 14 -10.72 4.08 -7.26
N GLY A 15 -11.78 3.30 -7.05
CA GLY A 15 -12.81 3.55 -6.03
C GLY A 15 -14.16 3.98 -6.63
N PRO A 16 -15.09 4.44 -5.77
CA PRO A 16 -14.89 4.78 -4.35
C PRO A 16 -14.73 3.56 -3.43
N PHE A 17 -13.91 3.67 -2.40
CA PHE A 17 -13.68 2.65 -1.36
C PHE A 17 -13.93 3.20 0.04
N GLU A 18 -14.37 2.37 0.98
CA GLU A 18 -14.41 2.73 2.40
C GLU A 18 -13.01 2.55 3.03
N LEU A 19 -12.80 3.15 4.20
CA LEU A 19 -11.52 3.07 4.91
C LEU A 19 -11.07 1.62 5.18
N ASP A 20 -12.03 0.75 5.53
CA ASP A 20 -11.80 -0.68 5.77
C ASP A 20 -11.28 -1.41 4.53
N ASP A 21 -11.88 -1.12 3.38
CA ASP A 21 -11.47 -1.74 2.11
C ASP A 21 -10.05 -1.33 1.74
N ILE A 22 -9.71 -0.06 1.97
CA ILE A 22 -8.39 0.49 1.68
C ILE A 22 -7.35 -0.15 2.59
N GLU A 23 -7.64 -0.29 3.88
CA GLU A 23 -6.76 -0.96 4.83
C GLU A 23 -6.55 -2.44 4.48
N ALA A 24 -7.62 -3.17 4.19
CA ALA A 24 -7.54 -4.57 3.78
C ALA A 24 -6.68 -4.74 2.52
N LYS A 25 -6.85 -3.87 1.53
CA LYS A 25 -6.06 -3.90 0.28
C LYS A 25 -4.59 -3.53 0.49
N LEU A 26 -4.31 -2.59 1.40
CA LEU A 26 -2.94 -2.23 1.75
C LEU A 26 -2.25 -3.38 2.50
N GLN A 27 -2.94 -4.03 3.45
CA GLN A 27 -2.45 -5.21 4.17
C GLN A 27 -2.24 -6.42 3.24
N ALA A 28 -3.09 -6.58 2.22
CA ALA A 28 -2.96 -7.59 1.18
C ALA A 28 -1.87 -7.28 0.14
N ALA A 29 -1.19 -6.13 0.26
CA ALA A 29 -0.22 -5.63 -0.73
C ALA A 29 -0.80 -5.50 -2.16
N GLU A 30 -2.12 -5.31 -2.28
CA GLU A 30 -2.79 -5.02 -3.56
C GLU A 30 -2.62 -3.55 -3.97
N LEU A 31 -2.33 -2.68 -3.01
CA LEU A 31 -2.10 -1.25 -3.21
C LEU A 31 -0.66 -0.89 -2.83
N PRO A 32 0.02 -0.03 -3.62
CA PRO A 32 1.31 0.54 -3.24
C PRO A 32 1.24 1.32 -1.92
N ALA A 33 2.31 1.31 -1.13
CA ALA A 33 2.37 1.98 0.16
C ALA A 33 2.29 3.52 0.07
N ASP A 34 2.67 4.06 -1.09
CA ASP A 34 2.65 5.46 -1.50
C ASP A 34 1.36 5.86 -2.24
N THR A 35 0.33 4.99 -2.22
CA THR A 35 -0.99 5.32 -2.74
C THR A 35 -1.53 6.59 -2.09
N LEU A 36 -2.07 7.47 -2.92
CA LEU A 36 -2.71 8.71 -2.50
C LEU A 36 -4.23 8.53 -2.45
N ALA A 37 -4.88 9.20 -1.53
CA ALA A 37 -6.31 9.19 -1.33
C ALA A 37 -6.89 10.61 -1.34
N THR A 38 -8.14 10.72 -1.74
CA THR A 38 -8.94 11.93 -1.57
C THR A 38 -10.38 11.56 -1.22
N GLY A 39 -10.98 12.28 -0.27
CA GLY A 39 -12.34 12.03 0.22
C GLY A 39 -13.37 13.10 -0.19
N ASP A 40 -12.91 14.23 -0.72
CA ASP A 40 -13.73 15.45 -0.85
C ASP A 40 -13.76 16.04 -2.27
N ILE A 41 -13.01 15.45 -3.22
CA ILE A 41 -12.78 16.07 -4.51
C ILE A 41 -13.63 15.43 -5.60
N GLY A 42 -14.80 16.02 -5.79
CA GLY A 42 -15.60 15.84 -6.99
C GLY A 42 -16.35 14.51 -7.07
N GLU A 43 -17.57 14.57 -7.60
CA GLU A 43 -18.42 13.40 -7.82
C GLU A 43 -18.00 12.64 -9.10
N SER A 44 -17.06 13.20 -9.88
CA SER A 44 -16.66 12.68 -11.19
C SER A 44 -15.17 12.35 -11.30
N ARG A 45 -14.85 11.28 -12.03
CA ARG A 45 -13.47 10.89 -12.36
C ARG A 45 -12.70 11.95 -13.15
N ALA A 46 -13.39 12.81 -13.88
CA ALA A 46 -12.75 13.90 -14.62
C ALA A 46 -12.19 14.97 -13.66
N GLN A 47 -12.98 15.34 -12.63
CA GLN A 47 -12.53 16.28 -11.59
C GLN A 47 -11.37 15.72 -10.78
N LEU A 48 -11.43 14.43 -10.41
CA LEU A 48 -10.33 13.76 -9.72
C LEU A 48 -9.02 13.84 -10.52
N ARG A 49 -9.06 13.66 -11.85
CA ARG A 49 -7.84 13.79 -12.68
C ARG A 49 -7.27 15.20 -12.75
N SER A 50 -8.11 16.22 -12.66
CA SER A 50 -7.70 17.63 -12.65
C SER A 50 -7.39 18.16 -11.25
N ALA A 51 -7.60 17.36 -10.21
CA ALA A 51 -7.35 17.75 -8.83
C ALA A 51 -5.87 18.11 -8.65
N PRO A 52 -5.56 19.27 -8.06
CA PRO A 52 -4.18 19.67 -7.78
C PRO A 52 -3.48 18.68 -6.84
N ALA A 53 -2.15 18.74 -6.76
CA ALA A 53 -1.38 17.78 -5.98
C ALA A 53 -1.61 17.91 -4.46
N GLU A 54 -1.91 19.10 -3.96
CA GLU A 54 -2.12 19.37 -2.52
C GLU A 54 -3.38 18.68 -1.95
N ASP A 55 -4.27 18.36 -2.87
CA ASP A 55 -5.61 17.82 -2.68
C ASP A 55 -5.60 16.28 -2.51
N TRP A 56 -4.44 15.68 -2.80
CA TRP A 56 -4.15 14.27 -2.60
C TRP A 56 -3.33 14.09 -1.32
N MET A 57 -3.77 13.20 -0.43
CA MET A 57 -3.05 12.87 0.79
C MET A 57 -2.62 11.41 0.80
N PRO A 58 -1.50 11.04 1.44
CA PRO A 58 -1.14 9.64 1.63
C PRO A 58 -2.26 8.89 2.37
N VAL A 59 -2.56 7.65 1.97
CA VAL A 59 -3.58 6.81 2.62
C VAL A 59 -3.38 6.70 4.13
N GLN A 60 -2.12 6.62 4.58
CA GLN A 60 -1.74 6.53 5.99
C GLN A 60 -2.07 7.80 6.80
N SER A 61 -2.29 8.93 6.11
CA SER A 61 -2.67 10.21 6.74
C SER A 61 -4.18 10.37 6.89
N ILE A 62 -4.99 9.41 6.41
CA ILE A 62 -6.44 9.47 6.55
C ILE A 62 -6.82 9.30 8.04
N PRO A 63 -7.63 10.20 8.62
CA PRO A 63 -8.09 10.06 9.99
C PRO A 63 -8.83 8.73 10.22
N GLY A 64 -8.40 7.99 11.23
CA GLY A 64 -8.97 6.67 11.59
C GLY A 64 -8.27 5.48 10.92
N PHE A 65 -7.31 5.71 10.02
CA PHE A 65 -6.53 4.63 9.40
C PHE A 65 -5.63 3.94 10.43
N GLY A 66 -5.63 2.60 10.45
CA GLY A 66 -4.82 1.82 11.39
C GLY A 66 -5.24 1.90 12.86
N GLN A 67 -6.42 2.46 13.14
CA GLN A 67 -7.01 2.32 14.47
C GLN A 67 -7.66 0.94 14.57
N GLU A 68 -7.18 0.11 15.50
CA GLU A 68 -7.91 -1.09 15.93
C GLU A 68 -9.29 -0.65 16.40
N ARG A 69 -10.28 -0.77 15.52
CA ARG A 69 -11.67 -0.67 15.94
C ARG A 69 -11.94 -1.83 16.88
N PRO A 70 -12.72 -1.61 17.96
CA PRO A 70 -13.23 -2.71 18.76
C PRO A 70 -13.84 -3.73 17.80
N LEU A 71 -13.29 -4.95 17.78
CA LEU A 71 -13.85 -6.07 17.03
C LEU A 71 -15.35 -6.07 17.30
N GLU A 72 -16.15 -5.83 16.27
CA GLU A 72 -17.61 -5.94 16.34
C GLU A 72 -17.98 -7.44 16.37
N SER A 73 -17.34 -8.17 17.28
CA SER A 73 -17.67 -9.53 17.67
C SER A 73 -18.72 -9.47 18.76
N VAL A 74 -19.89 -8.92 18.45
CA VAL A 74 -21.11 -9.34 19.12
C VAL A 74 -22.15 -9.54 18.04
N PRO A 75 -22.38 -10.79 17.61
CA PRO A 75 -23.67 -11.13 17.05
C PRO A 75 -24.68 -10.72 18.12
N LEU A 76 -25.46 -9.67 17.87
CA LEU A 76 -26.69 -9.42 18.61
C LEU A 76 -27.70 -10.49 18.16
N ALA A 77 -27.36 -11.75 18.43
CA ALA A 77 -28.21 -12.90 18.23
C ALA A 77 -29.36 -12.77 19.22
N ALA A 78 -30.51 -12.40 18.66
CA ALA A 78 -31.83 -12.72 19.17
C ALA A 78 -32.07 -12.32 20.64
N ALA A 79 -32.62 -11.11 20.81
CA ALA A 79 -33.52 -10.89 21.92
C ALA A 79 -34.65 -11.94 21.88
N ALA A 80 -34.65 -12.80 22.90
CA ALA A 80 -35.79 -13.45 23.53
C ALA A 80 -36.55 -14.56 22.78
N ALA A 81 -36.00 -15.77 22.84
CA ALA A 81 -36.76 -16.93 23.29
C ALA A 81 -35.91 -17.68 24.32
N PRO A 82 -36.39 -18.02 25.53
CA PRO A 82 -35.58 -18.74 26.50
C PRO A 82 -35.59 -20.25 26.19
N PRO A 83 -34.42 -20.89 26.17
CA PRO A 83 -34.35 -22.28 26.62
C PRO A 83 -33.34 -22.41 27.77
N LEU A 84 -33.91 -22.69 28.94
CA LEU A 84 -33.43 -23.54 30.02
C LEU A 84 -31.94 -23.97 29.99
N THR A 85 -31.18 -23.46 30.96
CA THR A 85 -30.08 -24.10 31.72
C THR A 85 -29.08 -24.99 30.96
N PRO A 86 -27.81 -24.58 30.80
CA PRO A 86 -26.72 -25.49 30.45
C PRO A 86 -26.21 -26.29 31.69
N PRO A 87 -25.94 -27.60 31.56
CA PRO A 87 -25.23 -28.39 32.57
C PRO A 87 -23.71 -28.07 32.62
N PRO A 88 -23.00 -28.42 33.71
CA PRO A 88 -21.62 -27.99 33.96
C PRO A 88 -20.59 -28.62 33.00
N LEU A 89 -19.64 -27.79 32.57
CA LEU A 89 -18.50 -28.11 31.71
C LEU A 89 -17.51 -29.09 32.37
N PRO A 90 -16.95 -30.07 31.65
CA PRO A 90 -15.68 -30.69 32.01
C PRO A 90 -14.50 -29.78 31.60
N GLN A 91 -13.63 -29.47 32.57
CA GLN A 91 -12.40 -28.70 32.37
C GLN A 91 -11.41 -29.48 31.48
N VAL A 92 -11.06 -28.93 30.32
CA VAL A 92 -9.91 -29.38 29.54
C VAL A 92 -8.71 -28.51 29.88
N LYS A 93 -7.78 -29.07 30.67
CA LYS A 93 -6.41 -28.56 30.79
C LYS A 93 -5.67 -28.82 29.48
N LEU A 94 -5.20 -27.77 28.81
CA LEU A 94 -4.13 -27.89 27.83
C LEU A 94 -3.02 -26.86 28.13
N HIS A 95 -1.81 -27.39 28.01
CA HIS A 95 -0.53 -26.95 28.55
C HIS A 95 0.08 -25.77 27.77
N PRO A 96 0.92 -24.92 28.38
CA PRO A 96 1.67 -23.91 27.64
C PRO A 96 2.93 -24.56 27.07
N THR A 97 3.03 -24.65 25.74
CA THR A 97 4.27 -25.05 25.08
C THR A 97 4.37 -24.34 23.75
N GLY A 98 5.42 -23.54 23.56
CA GLY A 98 5.82 -23.15 22.22
C GLY A 98 6.47 -21.79 22.09
N GLU A 99 7.56 -21.56 22.80
CA GLU A 99 8.58 -20.60 22.39
C GLU A 99 9.05 -20.98 20.98
N ARG A 100 8.89 -20.10 19.97
CA ARG A 100 9.53 -20.29 18.66
C ARG A 100 10.02 -18.99 18.04
N LYS A 101 11.31 -18.77 18.28
CA LYS A 101 12.25 -17.96 17.50
C LYS A 101 12.09 -18.25 16.00
N SER A 102 11.81 -17.23 15.18
CA SER A 102 12.18 -17.24 13.76
C SER A 102 12.46 -15.82 13.25
N GLY A 103 13.65 -15.32 13.60
CA GLY A 103 14.29 -14.26 12.83
C GLY A 103 14.99 -14.87 11.62
N GLY A 104 14.91 -14.18 10.47
CA GLY A 104 15.88 -14.33 9.39
C GLY A 104 15.41 -15.07 8.14
N LEU A 105 14.39 -14.57 7.44
CA LEU A 105 14.14 -14.97 6.03
C LEU A 105 13.80 -13.80 5.07
N LEU A 106 13.70 -12.55 5.55
CA LEU A 106 13.31 -11.41 4.70
C LEU A 106 14.48 -10.64 4.06
N ALA A 107 15.74 -11.00 4.35
CA ALA A 107 16.91 -10.26 3.84
C ALA A 107 17.35 -10.64 2.41
N GLY A 108 16.79 -11.72 1.82
CA GLY A 108 17.27 -12.26 0.54
C GLY A 108 16.65 -11.66 -0.72
N LEU A 109 15.45 -11.07 -0.64
CA LEU A 109 14.71 -10.66 -1.84
C LEU A 109 14.98 -9.20 -2.28
N GLY A 110 15.44 -8.34 -1.37
CA GLY A 110 15.72 -6.93 -1.67
C GLY A 110 17.00 -6.69 -2.48
N THR A 111 17.98 -7.60 -2.43
CA THR A 111 19.30 -7.42 -3.06
C THR A 111 19.28 -7.62 -4.57
N ALA A 112 18.47 -8.56 -5.07
CA ALA A 112 18.37 -8.83 -6.51
C ALA A 112 17.73 -7.65 -7.26
N LEU A 113 16.64 -7.09 -6.73
CA LEU A 113 15.95 -5.96 -7.35
C LEU A 113 16.81 -4.68 -7.28
N GLY A 114 17.47 -4.46 -6.15
CA GLY A 114 18.40 -3.33 -5.97
C GLY A 114 19.58 -3.37 -6.95
N ALA A 115 20.16 -4.54 -7.20
CA ALA A 115 21.27 -4.70 -8.16
C ALA A 115 20.84 -4.43 -9.61
N VAL A 116 19.66 -4.90 -10.00
CA VAL A 116 19.11 -4.66 -11.35
C VAL A 116 18.84 -3.17 -11.57
N LEU A 117 18.21 -2.49 -10.59
CA LEU A 117 17.93 -1.06 -10.67
C LEU A 117 19.23 -0.24 -10.76
N LEU A 118 20.22 -0.56 -9.93
CA LEU A 118 21.52 0.12 -9.94
C LEU A 118 22.25 -0.07 -11.29
N PHE A 119 22.18 -1.27 -11.86
CA PHE A 119 22.77 -1.57 -13.17
C PHE A 119 22.10 -0.74 -14.28
N LEU A 120 20.76 -0.67 -14.29
CA LEU A 120 20.02 0.13 -15.27
C LEU A 120 20.34 1.62 -15.17
N LEU A 121 20.40 2.18 -13.96
CA LEU A 121 20.78 3.58 -13.73
C LEU A 121 22.19 3.87 -14.23
N THR A 122 23.13 2.96 -13.96
CA THR A 122 24.53 3.11 -14.40
C THR A 122 24.63 3.04 -15.93
N ALA A 123 23.91 2.11 -16.57
CA ALA A 123 23.90 1.96 -18.02
C ALA A 123 23.30 3.19 -18.72
N MET A 124 22.19 3.72 -18.22
CA MET A 124 21.54 4.91 -18.77
C MET A 124 22.41 6.16 -18.59
N SER A 125 23.04 6.32 -17.42
CA SER A 125 24.00 7.40 -17.17
C SER A 125 25.20 7.35 -18.12
N GLY A 126 25.77 6.15 -18.33
CA GLY A 126 26.85 5.94 -19.28
C GLY A 126 26.46 6.30 -20.72
N LEU A 127 25.26 5.93 -21.16
CA LEU A 127 24.77 6.24 -22.50
C LEU A 127 24.60 7.75 -22.72
N VAL A 128 24.09 8.47 -21.73
CA VAL A 128 23.93 9.93 -21.77
C VAL A 128 25.27 10.63 -21.82
N LEU A 129 26.22 10.23 -20.96
CA LEU A 129 27.57 10.78 -20.95
C LEU A 129 28.30 10.49 -22.26
N PHE A 130 28.16 9.28 -22.79
CA PHE A 130 28.76 8.90 -24.06
C PHE A 130 28.18 9.69 -25.24
N GLY A 131 26.84 9.85 -25.29
CA GLY A 131 26.18 10.68 -26.30
C GLY A 131 26.61 12.15 -26.22
N PHE A 132 26.73 12.69 -25.01
CA PHE A 132 27.24 14.05 -24.80
C PHE A 132 28.70 14.20 -25.27
N LEU A 133 29.57 13.23 -24.95
CA LEU A 133 30.95 13.23 -25.40
C LEU A 133 31.05 13.19 -26.94
N LEU A 134 30.25 12.35 -27.59
CA LEU A 134 30.16 12.30 -29.04
C LEU A 134 29.70 13.64 -29.62
N LEU A 135 28.67 14.26 -29.02
CA LEU A 135 28.19 15.56 -29.46
C LEU A 135 29.29 16.63 -29.39
N VAL A 136 30.08 16.64 -28.31
CA VAL A 136 31.21 17.56 -28.15
C VAL A 136 32.30 17.28 -29.17
N LEU A 137 32.66 16.00 -29.39
CA LEU A 137 33.70 15.61 -30.35
C LEU A 137 33.31 15.93 -31.80
N PHE A 138 32.07 15.62 -32.18
CA PHE A 138 31.55 15.93 -33.52
C PHE A 138 31.32 17.43 -33.70
N GLY A 139 30.76 18.11 -32.69
CA GLY A 139 30.56 19.56 -32.70
C GLY A 139 31.88 20.34 -32.79
N SER A 140 32.95 19.84 -32.16
CA SER A 140 34.29 20.43 -32.26
C SER A 140 34.87 20.29 -33.67
N LYS A 141 34.60 19.18 -34.37
CA LYS A 141 35.04 18.96 -35.75
C LYS A 141 34.33 19.82 -36.79
N CYS A 142 33.10 20.25 -36.53
CA CYS A 142 32.36 21.17 -37.41
C CYS A 142 32.78 22.64 -37.25
N ARG A 143 33.68 22.95 -36.30
CA ARG A 143 34.11 24.32 -35.98
C ARG A 143 35.53 24.65 -36.50
N ALA A 144 36.19 23.72 -37.17
CA ALA A 144 37.46 23.90 -37.88
C ALA A 144 37.21 24.02 -39.39
#